data_AF-A0A4Q5IX78-F1
#
_entry.id   AF-A0A4Q5IX78-F1
#
_cell.length_a   1.000
_cell.length_b   1.000
_cell.length_c   1.000
_cell.angle_alpha   90.00
_cell.angle_beta   90.00
_cell.angle_gamma   90.00
#
_symmetry.space_group_name_H-M   'P 1'
#
loop_
_entity.id
_entity.type
_entity.pdbx_description
1 polymer ?
#
loop_
_entity_poly.entity_id
_entity_poly.type
_entity_poly.pdbx_seq_one_letter_code
_entity_poly.pdbx_strand_id
1 'polypeptide(L)' 'MAQEQTQPTDPTEIVRSRLLATLMDKVSEDPYPSTTMLDTIEELLTPDDVDDYTDLLLSKIEDDRFPSIPMIYRLRELAV' A
#
# COMPACT_ATOMS: atom_id res chain seq x y z
N MET A 1 24.19 -13.98 15.60
CA MET A 1 24.11 -12.65 14.96
C MET A 1 22.65 -12.26 15.01
N ALA A 2 22.26 -11.52 16.04
CA ALA A 2 20.88 -11.05 16.18
C ALA A 2 20.71 -9.88 15.22
N GLN A 3 19.72 -9.97 14.34
CA GLN A 3 19.37 -8.85 13.48
C GLN A 3 18.81 -7.75 14.38
N GLU A 4 19.54 -6.64 14.47
CA GLU A 4 19.10 -5.39 15.06
C GLU A 4 17.95 -4.90 14.19
N GLN A 5 16.73 -5.33 14.52
CA GLN A 5 15.52 -4.77 13.95
C GLN A 5 15.48 -3.31 14.39
N THR A 6 15.90 -2.40 13.51
CA THR A 6 15.82 -0.96 13.69
C THR A 6 14.35 -0.58 13.80
N GLN A 7 13.80 -0.67 15.02
CA GLN A 7 12.55 -0.01 15.36
C GLN A 7 12.72 1.47 15.01
N PRO A 8 11.84 2.07 14.19
CA PRO A 8 11.95 3.49 13.88
C PRO A 8 11.93 4.28 15.19
N THR A 9 13.02 4.96 15.50
CA THR A 9 13.15 5.77 16.71
C THR A 9 12.55 7.17 16.55
N ASP A 10 12.21 7.56 15.31
CA ASP A 10 11.53 8.82 15.00
C ASP A 10 10.00 8.67 15.19
N PRO A 11 9.38 9.46 16.07
CA PRO A 11 7.93 9.49 16.23
C PRO A 11 7.15 9.70 14.93
N THR A 12 7.68 10.47 13.99
CA THR A 12 7.02 10.75 12.70
C THR A 12 6.98 9.49 11.84
N GLU A 13 8.09 8.76 11.80
CA GLU A 13 8.21 7.51 11.05
C GLU A 13 7.33 6.40 11.65
N ILE A 14 7.20 6.36 12.98
CA ILE A 14 6.25 5.46 13.66
C ILE A 14 4.81 5.77 13.22
N VAL A 15 4.44 7.05 13.14
CA VAL A 15 3.08 7.44 12.72
C VAL A 15 2.85 7.13 11.24
N ARG A 16 3.81 7.45 10.37
CA ARG A 16 3.76 7.15 8.93
C ARG A 16 3.55 5.65 8.69
N SER A 17 4.44 4.82 9.22
CA SER A 17 4.39 3.35 9.04
C SER A 17 3.09 2.74 9.57
N ARG A 18 2.59 3.19 10.73
CA ARG A 18 1.31 2.71 11.28
C ARG A 18 0.12 3.13 10.43
N LEU A 19 0.11 4.36 9.93
CA LEU A 19 -0.96 4.84 9.06
C LEU A 19 -0.97 4.06 7.75
N LEU A 20 0.20 3.89 7.12
CA LEU A 20 0.36 3.10 5.91
C LEU A 20 -0.19 1.67 6.10
N ALA A 21 0.29 0.95 7.11
CA ALA A 21 -0.17 -0.42 7.40
C ALA A 21 -1.69 -0.47 7.61
N THR A 22 -2.25 0.47 8.39
CA THR A 22 -3.70 0.53 8.64
C THR A 22 -4.50 0.74 7.36
N LEU A 23 -4.01 1.57 6.44
CA LEU A 23 -4.70 1.82 5.18
C LEU A 23 -4.56 0.63 4.21
N MET A 24 -3.39 0.00 4.14
CA MET A 24 -3.17 -1.20 3.33
C MET A 24 -4.07 -2.36 3.80
N ASP A 25 -4.18 -2.58 5.12
CA ASP A 25 -5.09 -3.58 5.70
C ASP A 25 -6.55 -3.29 5.31
N LYS A 26 -6.99 -2.04 5.45
CA LYS A 26 -8.35 -1.64 5.06
C LYS A 26 -8.62 -1.84 3.57
N VAL A 27 -7.67 -1.45 2.72
CA VAL A 27 -7.78 -1.64 1.26
C VAL A 27 -7.87 -3.12 0.95
N SER A 28 -7.08 -3.98 1.62
CA SER A 28 -7.12 -5.44 1.47
C SER A 28 -8.49 -6.04 1.79
N GLU A 29 -9.19 -5.51 2.79
CA GLU A 29 -10.52 -6.01 3.19
C GLU A 29 -11.68 -5.38 2.39
N ASP A 30 -11.53 -4.15 1.90
CA ASP A 30 -12.59 -3.42 1.21
C ASP A 30 -12.72 -3.87 -0.26
N PRO A 31 -13.89 -4.33 -0.74
CA PRO A 31 -14.11 -4.62 -2.16
C PRO A 31 -14.00 -3.38 -3.06
N TYR A 32 -14.32 -2.20 -2.52
CA TYR A 32 -14.32 -0.93 -3.25
C TYR A 32 -13.59 0.15 -2.46
N PRO A 33 -12.27 0.02 -2.28
CA PRO A 33 -11.50 0.96 -1.48
C PRO A 33 -11.60 2.36 -2.07
N SER A 34 -11.74 3.35 -1.19
CA SER A 34 -11.84 4.74 -1.62
C SER A 34 -10.55 5.22 -2.26
N THR A 35 -10.67 6.08 -3.28
CA THR A 35 -9.52 6.66 -3.96
C THR A 35 -8.63 7.45 -2.99
N THR A 36 -9.23 8.13 -2.00
CA THR A 36 -8.51 8.86 -0.96
C THR A 36 -7.61 7.95 -0.13
N MET A 37 -8.04 6.72 0.20
CA MET A 37 -7.18 5.77 0.91
C MET A 37 -5.97 5.37 0.04
N LEU A 38 -6.19 5.10 -1.25
CA LEU A 38 -5.13 4.74 -2.18
C LEU A 38 -4.14 5.90 -2.41
N ASP A 39 -4.64 7.12 -2.60
CA ASP A 39 -3.80 8.32 -2.76
C ASP A 39 -2.94 8.56 -1.51
N THR A 40 -3.54 8.39 -0.33
CA THR A 40 -2.82 8.56 0.94
C THR A 40 -1.77 7.48 1.14
N ILE A 41 -2.02 6.23 0.74
CA ILE A 41 -1.02 5.16 0.76
C ILE A 41 0.18 5.57 -0.09
N GLU A 42 -0.05 5.99 -1.33
CA GLU A 42 1.00 6.36 -2.28
C GLU A 42 1.85 7.54 -1.81
N GLU A 43 1.26 8.52 -1.12
CA GLU A 43 1.99 9.62 -0.49
C GLU A 43 2.89 9.16 0.67
N LEU A 44 2.55 8.03 1.32
CA LEU A 44 3.27 7.49 2.47
C LEU A 44 4.31 6.43 2.10
N LEU A 45 4.30 5.89 0.87
CA LEU A 45 5.19 4.82 0.45
C LEU A 45 6.66 5.25 0.53
N THR A 46 7.48 4.37 1.10
CA THR A 46 8.92 4.36 0.88
C THR A 46 9.28 3.34 -0.21
N PRO A 47 10.50 3.38 -0.77
CA PRO A 47 10.92 2.38 -1.76
C PRO A 47 10.75 0.93 -1.29
N ASP A 48 10.89 0.67 0.02
CA ASP A 48 10.74 -0.67 0.60
C ASP A 48 9.27 -1.12 0.69
N ASP A 49 8.31 -0.20 0.63
CA ASP A 49 6.86 -0.47 0.74
C ASP A 49 6.23 -0.76 -0.64
N VAL A 50 6.94 -0.48 -1.76
CA VAL A 50 6.38 -0.53 -3.11
C VAL A 50 5.98 -1.94 -3.54
N ASP A 51 6.79 -2.94 -3.19
CA ASP A 51 6.52 -4.34 -3.55
C ASP A 51 5.22 -4.82 -2.88
N ASP A 52 5.05 -4.57 -1.58
CA ASP A 52 3.84 -4.94 -0.83
C ASP A 52 2.58 -4.22 -1.37
N TYR A 53 2.70 -2.95 -1.76
CA TYR A 53 1.58 -2.22 -2.36
C TYR A 53 1.23 -2.74 -3.77
N THR A 54 2.23 -3.12 -4.54
CA THR A 54 2.06 -3.73 -5.87
C THR A 54 1.30 -5.04 -5.77
N ASP A 55 1.70 -5.92 -4.85
CA ASP A 55 1.05 -7.20 -4.59
C ASP A 55 -0.41 -7.02 -4.14
N LEU A 56 -0.67 -6.02 -3.28
CA LEU A 56 -2.03 -5.67 -2.85
C LEU A 56 -2.91 -5.26 -4.04
N LEU A 57 -2.44 -4.34 -4.89
CA LEU A 57 -3.20 -3.89 -6.06
C LEU A 57 -3.43 -5.03 -7.06
N LEU A 58 -2.42 -5.88 -7.29
CA LEU A 58 -2.52 -7.01 -8.19
C LEU A 58 -3.55 -8.03 -7.69
N SER A 59 -3.49 -8.42 -6.41
CA SER A 59 -4.48 -9.32 -5.80
C SER A 59 -5.91 -8.80 -5.97
N LYS A 60 -6.12 -7.49 -5.80
CA LYS A 60 -7.46 -6.88 -6.01
C LYS A 60 -7.95 -6.97 -7.45
N ILE A 61 -7.05 -6.77 -8.41
CA ILE A 61 -7.38 -6.87 -9.83
C ILE A 61 -7.69 -8.33 -10.21
N GLU A 62 -6.97 -9.29 -9.64
CA GLU A 62 -7.16 -10.72 -9.88
C GLU A 62 -8.48 -11.25 -9.29
N ASP A 63 -8.85 -10.78 -8.09
CA ASP A 63 -10.04 -11.24 -7.38
C ASP A 63 -11.35 -10.63 -7.90
N ASP A 64 -11.27 -9.51 -8.64
CA ASP A 64 -12.44 -8.82 -9.19
C ASP A 64 -12.77 -9.28 -10.63
N ARG A 65 -14.04 -9.59 -10.88
CA ARG A 65 -14.54 -9.88 -12.23
C ARG A 65 -14.49 -8.65 -13.15
N PHE A 66 -14.64 -7.46 -12.58
CA PHE A 66 -14.64 -6.19 -13.30
C PHE A 66 -13.66 -5.21 -12.63
N PRO A 67 -12.35 -5.41 -12.82
CA PRO A 67 -11.34 -4.70 -12.07
C PRO A 67 -11.45 -3.18 -12.24
N SER A 68 -11.19 -2.48 -11.15
CA SER A 68 -11.23 -1.03 -11.07
C SER A 68 -10.19 -0.39 -12.01
N ILE A 69 -10.67 0.45 -12.95
CA ILE A 69 -9.79 1.22 -13.86
C ILE A 69 -8.74 2.04 -13.09
N PRO A 70 -9.08 2.76 -12.01
CA PRO A 70 -8.09 3.40 -11.14
C PRO A 70 -6.97 2.47 -10.64
N MET A 71 -7.28 1.25 -10.21
CA MET A 71 -6.25 0.31 -9.71
C MET A 71 -5.31 -0.15 -10.83
N ILE A 72 -5.86 -0.40 -12.03
CA ILE A 72 -5.06 -0.77 -13.21
C ILE A 72 -4.08 0.36 -13.57
N TYR A 73 -4.54 1.61 -13.52
CA TYR A 73 -3.67 2.76 -13.85
C TYR A 73 -2.57 2.99 -12.81
N ARG A 74 -2.89 2.88 -11.51
CA ARG A 74 -1.89 2.97 -10.45
C ARG A 74 -0.80 1.90 -10.60
N LEU A 75 -1.20 0.65 -10.84
CA LEU A 75 -0.25 -0.46 -11.07
C LEU A 75 0.60 -0.24 -12.33
N ARG A 76 0.01 0.29 -13.41
CA ARG A 76 0.74 0.64 -14.63
C ARG A 76 1.78 1.74 -14.38
N GLU A 77 1.47 2.73 -13.55
CA GLU A 77 2.37 3.83 -13.22
C GLU A 77 3.58 3.37 -12.40
N LEU A 78 3.44 2.33 -11.59
CA LEU A 78 4.57 1.71 -10.87
C LEU A 78 5.52 0.90 -11.78
N ALA A 79 5.07 0.53 -12.99
CA ALA A 79 5.82 -0.34 -13.90
C ALA A 79 6.64 0.40 -14.97
N VAL A 80 6.64 1.74 -15.00
CA VAL A 80 7.26 2.58 -16.05
C VAL A 80 8.23 3.61 -15.50
#